data_AF-X1IUQ8-F1
#
_entry.id   AF-X1IUQ8-F1
#
_cell.length_a   1.000
_cell.length_b   1.000
_cell.length_c   1.000
_cell.angle_alpha   90.00
_cell.angle_beta   90.00
_cell.angle_gamma   90.00
#
_symmetry.space_group_name_H-M   'P 1'
#
loop_
_entity.id
_entity.type
_entity.pdbx_description
1 polymer ?
#
loop_
_entity_poly.entity_id
_entity_poly.type
_entity_poly.pdbx_seq_one_letter_code
_entity_poly.pdbx_strand_id
1 'polypeptide(L)'
;QFGKHLLGVVINKVPRSKLEPVREEISAQLGEAGINVLGVLPEDRVLFTLTIGELAEHLQGKILNCAEKSAELVENFMLGAMVVDPGPEYFGRKNNKAVIIRGERPDMQLAALETSIKCLILSGDTAPIPSVLYQAEARKVPIILAKGDTVTLVATIEDALSQTRFNQEKKLPRLTEIMEQHFNFQAAYQGLGLAK
;
A
#
# COMPACT_ATOMS: atom_id res chain seq x y z
N GLN A 1 -26.12 -13.33 -21.51
CA GLN A 1 -25.10 -14.35 -21.83
C GLN A 1 -24.00 -13.67 -22.63
N PHE A 2 -22.74 -13.70 -22.16
CA PHE A 2 -21.63 -13.07 -22.87
C PHE A 2 -21.18 -13.85 -24.11
N GLY A 3 -21.46 -15.16 -24.19
CA GLY A 3 -21.31 -15.99 -25.40
C GLY A 3 -19.94 -15.82 -26.06
N LYS A 4 -19.93 -15.70 -27.39
CA LYS A 4 -18.71 -15.47 -28.20
C LYS A 4 -17.99 -14.13 -27.96
N HIS A 5 -18.55 -13.25 -27.14
CA HIS A 5 -17.94 -11.96 -26.80
C HIS A 5 -17.11 -12.03 -25.50
N LEU A 6 -17.11 -13.18 -24.80
CA LEU A 6 -16.25 -13.41 -23.65
C LEU A 6 -14.98 -14.15 -24.10
N LEU A 7 -13.85 -13.44 -24.06
CA LEU A 7 -12.54 -14.02 -24.33
C LEU A 7 -12.06 -14.94 -23.19
N GLY A 8 -12.39 -14.58 -21.96
CA GLY A 8 -12.03 -15.29 -20.75
C GLY A 8 -12.13 -14.40 -19.52
N VAL A 9 -11.73 -14.93 -18.37
CA VAL A 9 -11.81 -14.24 -17.08
C VAL A 9 -10.44 -14.06 -16.44
N VAL A 10 -10.30 -12.99 -15.66
CA VAL A 10 -9.16 -12.77 -14.77
C VAL A 10 -9.68 -12.68 -13.35
N ILE A 11 -9.12 -13.49 -12.46
CA ILE A 11 -9.42 -13.41 -11.04
C ILE A 11 -8.32 -12.59 -10.40
N ASN A 12 -8.69 -11.46 -9.79
CA ASN A 12 -7.73 -10.53 -9.19
C ASN A 12 -7.85 -10.53 -7.66
N LYS A 13 -6.81 -10.03 -6.97
CA LYS A 13 -6.72 -9.92 -5.50
C LYS A 13 -6.80 -11.28 -4.79
N VAL A 14 -6.19 -12.32 -5.34
CA VAL A 14 -6.16 -13.64 -4.69
C VAL A 14 -5.09 -13.66 -3.59
N PRO A 15 -5.42 -14.00 -2.33
CA PRO A 15 -4.41 -14.13 -1.29
C PRO A 15 -3.31 -15.11 -1.73
N ARG A 16 -2.04 -14.75 -1.55
CA ARG A 16 -0.90 -15.57 -2.04
C ARG A 16 -0.95 -17.02 -1.55
N SER A 17 -1.42 -17.25 -0.32
CA SER A 17 -1.57 -18.58 0.26
C SER A 17 -2.65 -19.44 -0.40
N LYS A 18 -3.53 -18.83 -1.20
CA LYS A 18 -4.66 -19.47 -1.89
C LYS A 18 -4.47 -19.48 -3.42
N LEU A 19 -3.32 -19.03 -3.93
CA LEU A 19 -3.14 -18.82 -5.36
C LEU A 19 -3.36 -20.10 -6.18
N GLU A 20 -2.64 -21.17 -5.84
CA GLU A 20 -2.75 -22.45 -6.55
C GLU A 20 -4.12 -23.13 -6.33
N PRO A 21 -4.65 -23.25 -5.10
CA PRO A 21 -5.98 -23.81 -4.89
C PRO A 21 -7.08 -23.12 -5.71
N VAL A 22 -7.06 -21.79 -5.74
CA VAL A 22 -8.04 -20.99 -6.51
C VAL A 22 -7.84 -21.19 -8.00
N ARG A 23 -6.59 -21.28 -8.47
CA ARG A 23 -6.29 -21.52 -9.87
C ARG A 23 -6.81 -22.86 -10.35
N GLU A 24 -6.59 -23.92 -9.59
CA GLU A 24 -7.06 -25.28 -9.92
C GLU A 24 -8.59 -25.34 -9.92
N GLU A 25 -9.22 -24.87 -8.84
CA GLU A 25 -10.68 -24.90 -8.68
C GLU A 25 -11.40 -24.14 -9.80
N ILE A 26 -10.97 -22.91 -10.07
CA ILE A 26 -11.64 -22.05 -11.05
C ILE A 26 -11.38 -22.56 -12.47
N SER A 27 -10.18 -23.07 -12.77
CA SER A 27 -9.89 -23.63 -14.09
C SER A 27 -10.74 -24.86 -14.38
N ALA A 28 -11.00 -25.71 -13.38
CA ALA A 28 -11.90 -26.86 -13.51
C ALA A 28 -13.35 -26.41 -13.74
N GLN A 29 -13.91 -25.57 -12.85
CA GLN A 29 -15.31 -25.14 -12.91
C GLN A 29 -15.63 -24.33 -14.17
N LEU A 30 -14.77 -23.38 -14.54
CA LEU A 30 -15.00 -22.54 -15.72
C LEU A 30 -14.65 -23.24 -17.02
N GLY A 31 -13.72 -24.20 -16.99
CA GLY A 31 -13.42 -25.06 -18.12
C GLY A 31 -14.63 -25.89 -18.56
N GLU A 32 -15.42 -26.44 -17.62
CA GLU A 32 -16.68 -27.14 -17.92
C GLU A 32 -17.70 -26.24 -18.63
N ALA A 33 -17.67 -24.94 -18.34
CA ALA A 33 -18.52 -23.92 -18.98
C ALA A 33 -17.94 -23.37 -20.29
N GLY A 34 -16.78 -23.86 -20.75
CA GLY A 34 -16.07 -23.36 -21.93
C GLY A 34 -15.48 -21.95 -21.77
N ILE A 35 -15.28 -21.50 -20.53
CA ILE A 35 -14.74 -20.18 -20.20
C ILE A 35 -13.26 -20.31 -19.87
N ASN A 36 -12.42 -19.63 -20.66
CA ASN A 36 -10.98 -19.61 -20.41
C ASN A 36 -10.63 -18.74 -19.19
N VAL A 37 -9.77 -19.26 -18.31
CA VAL A 37 -9.13 -18.47 -17.27
C VAL A 37 -7.84 -17.87 -17.86
N LEU A 38 -7.85 -16.56 -18.10
CA LEU A 38 -6.70 -15.83 -18.64
C LEU A 38 -5.68 -15.52 -17.56
N GLY A 39 -6.05 -15.50 -16.28
CA GLY A 39 -5.09 -15.31 -15.20
C GLY A 39 -5.71 -15.33 -13.81
N VAL A 40 -4.87 -15.67 -12.83
CA VAL A 40 -5.21 -15.64 -11.40
C VAL A 40 -4.14 -14.80 -10.72
N LEU A 41 -4.45 -13.53 -10.49
CA LEU A 41 -3.49 -12.53 -10.04
C LEU A 41 -3.48 -12.46 -8.51
N PRO A 42 -2.30 -12.57 -7.87
CA PRO A 42 -2.18 -12.39 -6.43
C PRO A 42 -2.57 -10.98 -6.01
N GLU A 43 -3.06 -10.87 -4.79
CA GLU A 43 -3.00 -9.61 -4.06
C GLU A 43 -1.53 -9.25 -3.83
N ASP A 44 -1.16 -8.03 -4.24
CA ASP A 44 0.18 -7.49 -4.01
C ASP A 44 0.11 -6.14 -3.31
N ARG A 45 0.67 -6.08 -2.10
CA ARG A 45 0.60 -4.90 -1.25
C ARG A 45 1.16 -3.66 -1.95
N VAL A 46 2.24 -3.79 -2.73
CA VAL A 46 2.88 -2.66 -3.41
C VAL A 46 1.89 -1.95 -4.34
N LEU A 47 1.02 -2.71 -5.02
CA LEU A 47 0.01 -2.14 -5.90
C LEU A 47 -1.07 -1.35 -5.15
N PHE A 48 -1.34 -1.70 -3.88
CA PHE A 48 -2.30 -1.04 -2.99
C PHE A 48 -1.70 0.04 -2.08
N THR A 49 -0.42 0.37 -2.24
CA THR A 49 0.24 1.39 -1.40
C THR A 49 -0.05 2.82 -1.85
N LEU A 50 0.05 3.76 -0.92
CA LEU A 50 0.09 5.19 -1.20
C LEU A 50 1.53 5.69 -1.14
N THR A 51 1.81 6.76 -1.88
CA THR A 51 3.00 7.56 -1.64
C THR A 51 2.84 8.46 -0.43
N ILE A 52 3.97 8.94 0.10
CA ILE A 52 3.98 9.95 1.16
C ILE A 52 3.27 11.24 0.70
N GLY A 53 3.43 11.63 -0.57
CA GLY A 53 2.75 12.78 -1.16
C GLY A 53 1.23 12.62 -1.20
N GLU A 54 0.74 11.50 -1.74
CA GLU A 54 -0.70 11.20 -1.74
C GLU A 54 -1.26 11.11 -0.32
N LEU A 55 -0.51 10.51 0.63
CA LEU A 55 -0.91 10.50 2.04
C LEU A 55 -1.07 11.92 2.59
N ALA A 56 -0.12 12.82 2.31
CA ALA A 56 -0.23 14.21 2.74
C ALA A 56 -1.45 14.91 2.11
N GLU A 57 -1.72 14.67 0.82
CA GLU A 57 -2.87 15.23 0.11
C GLU A 57 -4.20 14.74 0.70
N HIS A 58 -4.38 13.42 0.86
CA HIS A 58 -5.60 12.83 1.41
C HIS A 58 -5.84 13.27 2.86
N LEU A 59 -4.77 13.36 3.66
CA LEU A 59 -4.85 13.83 5.05
C LEU A 59 -5.00 15.35 5.17
N GLN A 60 -4.91 16.09 4.06
CA GLN A 60 -4.77 17.56 4.05
C GLN A 60 -3.65 18.02 5.01
N GLY A 61 -2.60 17.20 5.09
CA GLY A 61 -1.47 17.36 5.97
C GLY A 61 -0.31 18.10 5.32
N LYS A 62 0.52 18.71 6.16
CA LYS A 62 1.73 19.42 5.72
C LYS A 62 2.95 18.52 5.94
N ILE A 63 3.72 18.29 4.88
CA ILE A 63 5.06 17.69 5.00
C ILE A 63 6.01 18.74 5.60
N LEU A 64 6.59 18.44 6.76
CA LEU A 64 7.44 19.38 7.51
C LEU A 64 8.91 19.34 7.09
N ASN A 65 9.39 18.18 6.65
CA ASN A 65 10.77 17.94 6.25
C ASN A 65 10.83 16.89 5.13
N CYS A 66 11.97 16.79 4.45
CA CYS A 66 12.24 15.74 3.45
C CYS A 66 11.17 15.62 2.33
N ALA A 67 10.65 16.76 1.84
CA ALA A 67 9.59 16.78 0.82
C ALA A 67 10.01 16.11 -0.50
N GLU A 68 11.31 16.00 -0.78
CA GLU A 68 11.88 15.26 -1.91
C GLU A 68 11.55 13.76 -1.88
N LYS A 69 11.16 13.22 -0.73
CA LYS A 69 10.72 11.82 -0.57
C LYS A 69 9.23 11.61 -0.75
N SER A 70 8.49 12.64 -1.15
CA SER A 70 7.04 12.55 -1.39
C SER A 70 6.66 11.39 -2.30
N ALA A 71 7.48 11.02 -3.28
CA ALA A 71 7.25 9.89 -4.19
C ALA A 71 7.64 8.51 -3.63
N GLU A 72 8.07 8.38 -2.36
CA GLU A 72 8.33 7.06 -1.75
C GLU A 72 7.02 6.35 -1.37
N LEU A 73 6.97 5.03 -1.57
CA LEU A 73 5.82 4.18 -1.24
C LEU A 73 5.82 3.79 0.24
N VAL A 74 4.62 3.71 0.81
CA VAL A 74 4.37 3.24 2.18
C VAL A 74 3.66 1.89 2.13
N GLU A 75 4.33 0.83 2.60
CA GLU A 75 3.84 -0.55 2.49
C GLU A 75 2.98 -1.01 3.66
N ASN A 76 3.20 -0.44 4.84
CA ASN A 76 2.54 -0.84 6.07
C ASN A 76 2.16 0.40 6.89
N PHE A 77 1.15 0.27 7.75
CA PHE A 77 0.73 1.32 8.67
C PHE A 77 0.75 0.79 10.10
N MET A 78 1.19 1.62 11.05
CA MET A 78 1.17 1.30 12.49
C MET A 78 0.69 2.49 13.31
N LEU A 79 0.03 2.20 14.43
CA LEU A 79 -0.61 3.20 15.28
C LEU A 79 0.11 3.35 16.63
N GLY A 80 0.50 4.57 16.99
CA GLY A 80 1.13 4.91 18.27
C GLY A 80 0.15 5.48 19.30
N ALA A 81 -1.11 5.02 19.33
CA ALA A 81 -2.15 5.58 20.20
C ALA A 81 -2.10 5.01 21.64
N MET A 82 -1.89 3.70 21.78
CA MET A 82 -1.88 2.95 23.06
C MET A 82 -1.04 1.68 22.92
N VAL A 83 0.26 1.78 23.16
CA VAL A 83 1.17 0.62 23.10
C VAL A 83 1.61 0.30 24.53
N VAL A 84 1.39 -0.95 24.97
CA VAL A 84 1.87 -1.47 26.27
C VAL A 84 3.34 -1.88 26.17
N ASP A 85 3.75 -2.34 24.99
CA ASP A 85 5.13 -2.71 24.68
C ASP A 85 6.06 -1.49 24.58
N PRO A 86 7.38 -1.65 24.81
CA PRO A 86 8.37 -0.63 24.50
C PRO A 86 8.26 -0.20 23.03
N GLY A 87 8.25 1.12 22.78
CA GLY A 87 8.01 1.68 21.45
C GLY A 87 8.84 1.03 20.32
N PRO A 88 10.17 0.86 20.45
CA PRO A 88 10.99 0.26 19.41
C PRO A 88 10.63 -1.21 19.11
N GLU A 89 10.24 -1.98 20.13
CA GLU A 89 9.81 -3.37 19.95
C GLU A 89 8.51 -3.45 19.17
N TYR A 90 7.53 -2.61 19.54
CA TYR A 90 6.26 -2.53 18.83
C TYR A 90 6.45 -2.10 17.37
N PHE A 91 7.14 -0.97 17.14
CA PHE A 91 7.36 -0.46 15.79
C PHE A 91 8.29 -1.36 14.98
N GLY A 92 9.17 -2.13 15.61
CA GLY A 92 10.05 -3.10 14.96
C GLY A 92 9.32 -4.26 14.27
N ARG A 93 8.04 -4.48 14.57
CA ARG A 93 7.23 -5.57 13.99
C ARG A 93 6.98 -5.46 12.48
N LYS A 94 7.12 -4.25 11.90
CA LYS A 94 6.92 -4.00 10.47
C LYS A 94 8.01 -3.07 9.91
N ASN A 95 8.43 -3.37 8.68
CA ASN A 95 9.35 -2.54 7.89
C ASN A 95 8.58 -1.67 6.90
N ASN A 96 9.26 -0.68 6.31
CA ASN A 96 8.73 0.18 5.25
C ASN A 96 7.34 0.78 5.55
N LYS A 97 7.16 1.22 6.81
CA LYS A 97 5.86 1.62 7.34
C LYS A 97 5.69 3.14 7.47
N ALA A 98 4.46 3.61 7.44
CA ALA A 98 4.09 4.88 8.06
C ALA A 98 3.60 4.64 9.48
N VAL A 99 3.94 5.54 10.39
CA VAL A 99 3.49 5.45 11.79
C VAL A 99 2.64 6.67 12.13
N ILE A 100 1.43 6.45 12.61
CA ILE A 100 0.50 7.51 13.02
C ILE A 100 0.58 7.68 14.54
N ILE A 101 1.00 8.85 15.01
CA ILE A 101 1.20 9.15 16.44
C ILE A 101 0.58 10.51 16.75
N ARG A 102 0.12 10.70 17.99
CA ARG A 102 -0.28 12.04 18.46
C ARG A 102 0.93 12.97 18.56
N GLY A 103 0.77 14.24 18.16
CA GLY A 103 1.83 15.25 18.23
C GLY A 103 2.39 15.44 19.65
N GLU A 104 1.56 15.23 20.67
CA GLU A 104 1.91 15.35 22.10
C GLU A 104 2.70 14.15 22.69
N ARG A 105 3.12 13.19 21.86
CA ARG A 105 3.86 11.98 22.30
C ARG A 105 5.26 11.89 21.71
N PRO A 106 6.18 12.80 22.08
CA PRO A 106 7.54 12.83 21.54
C PRO A 106 8.33 11.55 21.86
N ASP A 107 8.04 10.91 23.00
CA ASP A 107 8.60 9.61 23.39
C ASP A 107 8.33 8.52 22.33
N MET A 108 7.08 8.42 21.88
CA MET A 108 6.67 7.46 20.86
C MET A 108 7.18 7.84 19.47
N GLN A 109 7.26 9.13 19.17
CA GLN A 109 7.81 9.63 17.90
C GLN A 109 9.29 9.25 17.76
N LEU A 110 10.09 9.45 18.81
CA LEU A 110 11.50 9.05 18.82
C LEU A 110 11.66 7.54 18.71
N ALA A 111 10.87 6.77 19.46
CA ALA A 111 10.89 5.31 19.38
C ALA A 111 10.53 4.77 17.99
N ALA A 112 9.58 5.41 17.29
CA ALA A 112 9.24 5.03 15.91
C ALA A 112 10.39 5.32 14.94
N LEU A 113 11.03 6.50 15.09
CA LEU A 113 12.18 6.91 14.29
C LEU A 113 13.39 5.98 14.45
N GLU A 114 13.51 5.28 15.58
CA GLU A 114 14.57 4.28 15.80
C GLU A 114 14.46 3.04 14.91
N THR A 115 13.29 2.79 14.30
CA THR A 115 12.99 1.58 13.51
C THR A 115 12.93 1.85 12.00
N SER A 116 12.70 0.80 11.19
CA SER A 116 12.46 0.96 9.74
C SER A 116 11.13 1.67 9.47
N ILE A 117 11.18 2.96 9.14
CA ILE A 117 10.02 3.82 8.91
C ILE A 117 10.22 4.65 7.64
N LYS A 118 9.15 4.80 6.85
CA LYS A 118 9.10 5.61 5.63
C LYS A 118 8.55 6.99 5.89
N CYS A 119 7.59 7.13 6.80
CA CYS A 119 6.96 8.39 7.12
C CYS A 119 6.42 8.38 8.55
N LEU A 120 6.54 9.51 9.25
CA LEU A 120 5.89 9.73 10.54
C LEU A 120 4.71 10.69 10.34
N ILE A 121 3.52 10.27 10.75
CA ILE A 121 2.28 11.06 10.62
C ILE A 121 1.87 11.51 12.03
N LEU A 122 1.80 12.82 12.24
CA LEU A 122 1.43 13.43 13.50
C LEU A 122 -0.01 13.91 13.45
N SER A 123 -0.85 13.34 14.31
CA SER A 123 -2.24 13.77 14.48
C SER A 123 -2.35 14.94 15.45
N GLY A 124 -3.19 15.91 15.10
CA GLY A 124 -3.46 17.11 15.89
C GLY A 124 -2.86 18.35 15.26
N ASP A 125 -2.65 19.39 16.06
CA ASP A 125 -2.04 20.66 15.58
C ASP A 125 -0.72 20.97 16.30
N THR A 126 -0.20 19.99 17.06
CA THR A 126 1.03 20.13 17.82
C THR A 126 2.23 19.82 16.95
N ALA A 127 3.06 20.84 16.73
CA ALA A 127 4.32 20.66 16.04
C ALA A 127 5.27 19.75 16.83
N PRO A 128 6.05 18.88 16.16
CA PRO A 128 7.04 18.05 16.82
C PRO A 128 8.12 18.91 17.49
N ILE A 129 8.61 18.44 18.63
CA ILE A 129 9.71 19.09 19.34
C ILE A 129 11.02 19.02 18.51
N PRO A 130 11.99 19.93 18.75
CA PRO A 130 13.22 19.99 17.95
C PRO A 130 14.01 18.67 17.88
N SER A 131 14.02 17.86 18.94
CA SER A 131 14.72 16.56 18.93
C SER A 131 14.08 15.55 17.97
N VAL A 132 12.76 15.57 17.81
CA VAL A 132 12.04 14.71 16.85
C VAL A 132 12.35 15.16 15.42
N LEU A 133 12.28 16.47 15.15
CA LEU A 133 12.63 17.03 13.84
C LEU A 133 14.07 16.68 13.45
N TYR A 134 15.02 16.90 14.37
CA TYR A 134 16.43 16.58 14.15
C TYR A 134 16.66 15.10 13.84
N GLN A 135 16.04 14.19 14.60
CA GLN A 135 16.15 12.75 14.35
C GLN A 135 15.51 12.34 13.02
N ALA A 136 14.37 12.92 12.68
CA ALA A 136 13.70 12.66 11.42
C ALA A 136 14.54 13.14 10.22
N GLU A 137 15.16 14.32 10.30
CA GLU A 137 16.08 14.83 9.28
C GLU A 137 17.33 13.96 9.15
N ALA A 138 17.98 13.62 10.27
CA ALA A 138 19.18 12.78 10.27
C ALA A 138 18.93 11.41 9.63
N ARG A 139 17.74 10.85 9.82
CA ARG A 139 17.31 9.57 9.25
C ARG A 139 16.63 9.71 7.88
N LYS A 140 16.44 10.94 7.39
CA LYS A 140 15.71 11.27 6.16
C LYS A 140 14.30 10.66 6.14
N VAL A 141 13.56 10.80 7.24
CA VAL A 141 12.17 10.36 7.38
C VAL A 141 11.27 11.60 7.32
N PRO A 142 10.38 11.71 6.31
CA PRO A 142 9.40 12.78 6.24
C PRO A 142 8.38 12.71 7.37
N ILE A 143 8.05 13.87 7.91
CA ILE A 143 6.98 14.06 8.89
C ILE A 143 5.80 14.75 8.19
N ILE A 144 4.61 14.15 8.28
CA ILE A 144 3.34 14.77 7.90
C ILE A 144 2.65 15.23 9.17
N LEU A 145 2.32 16.52 9.28
CA LEU A 145 1.44 17.05 10.32
C LEU A 145 0.04 17.24 9.74
N ALA A 146 -0.95 16.55 10.30
CA ALA A 146 -2.33 16.60 9.84
C ALA A 146 -3.30 16.85 10.99
N LYS A 147 -4.25 17.76 10.74
CA LYS A 147 -5.30 18.11 11.71
C LYS A 147 -6.29 16.97 11.86
N GLY A 148 -6.76 16.76 13.08
CA GLY A 148 -7.72 15.71 13.42
C GLY A 148 -7.17 14.76 14.48
N ASP A 149 -8.04 13.92 15.02
CA ASP A 149 -7.63 12.86 15.93
C ASP A 149 -7.09 11.65 15.17
N THR A 150 -6.43 10.76 15.90
CA THR A 150 -5.81 9.57 15.33
C THR A 150 -6.83 8.65 14.63
N VAL A 151 -8.09 8.60 15.10
CA VAL A 151 -9.15 7.76 14.52
C VAL A 151 -9.57 8.31 13.15
N THR A 152 -9.77 9.62 13.06
CA THR A 152 -10.15 10.32 11.83
C THR A 152 -9.08 10.13 10.76
N LEU A 153 -7.81 10.30 11.12
CA LEU A 153 -6.69 10.11 10.19
C LEU A 153 -6.61 8.67 9.68
N VAL A 154 -6.83 7.68 10.55
CA VAL A 154 -6.85 6.26 10.14
C VAL A 154 -8.00 6.01 9.17
N ALA A 155 -9.20 6.50 9.45
CA ALA A 155 -10.35 6.35 8.55
C ALA A 155 -10.08 7.00 7.17
N THR A 156 -9.47 8.17 7.14
CA THR A 156 -9.08 8.84 5.88
C THR A 156 -8.03 8.04 5.11
N ILE A 157 -7.05 7.44 5.79
CA ILE A 157 -6.05 6.57 5.15
C ILE A 157 -6.71 5.31 4.59
N GLU A 158 -7.62 4.69 5.34
CA GLU A 158 -8.37 3.51 4.87
C GLU A 158 -9.22 3.82 3.63
N ASP A 159 -9.91 4.95 3.63
CA ASP A 159 -10.68 5.41 2.48
C ASP A 159 -9.77 5.68 1.27
N ALA A 160 -8.65 6.40 1.48
CA ALA A 160 -7.66 6.66 0.44
C ALA A 160 -7.09 5.37 -0.16
N LEU A 161 -6.73 4.39 0.67
CA LEU A 161 -6.27 3.07 0.22
C LEU A 161 -7.33 2.35 -0.61
N SER A 162 -8.61 2.46 -0.25
CA SER A 162 -9.72 1.86 -1.00
C SER A 162 -9.93 2.51 -2.37
N GLN A 163 -9.64 3.80 -2.48
CA GLN A 163 -9.79 4.60 -3.69
C GLN A 163 -8.52 4.69 -4.54
N THR A 164 -7.40 4.10 -4.08
CA THR A 164 -6.09 4.22 -4.73
C THR A 164 -6.18 3.95 -6.23
N ARG A 165 -6.03 5.02 -7.00
CA ARG A 165 -5.96 4.93 -8.46
C ARG A 165 -4.58 4.45 -8.86
N PHE A 166 -4.56 3.70 -9.95
CA PHE A 166 -3.37 3.12 -10.55
C PHE A 166 -2.54 4.21 -11.25
N ASN A 167 -1.88 5.10 -10.49
CA ASN A 167 -1.31 6.32 -11.05
C ASN A 167 0.18 6.52 -10.78
N GLN A 168 0.95 5.45 -10.58
CA GLN A 168 2.38 5.60 -10.31
C GLN A 168 3.27 4.70 -11.15
N GLU A 169 4.22 5.35 -11.82
CA GLU A 169 5.29 4.69 -12.59
C GLU A 169 6.05 3.65 -11.75
N LYS A 170 6.19 3.87 -10.44
CA LYS A 170 6.87 2.93 -9.53
C LYS A 170 6.11 1.61 -9.32
N LYS A 171 4.80 1.58 -9.57
CA LYS A 171 3.98 0.36 -9.49
C LYS A 171 4.01 -0.46 -10.78
N LEU A 172 4.36 0.16 -11.92
CA LEU A 172 4.39 -0.51 -13.21
C LEU A 172 5.34 -1.72 -13.24
N PRO A 173 6.60 -1.63 -12.78
CA PRO A 173 7.48 -2.80 -12.78
C PRO A 173 6.90 -3.99 -12.05
N ARG A 174 6.28 -3.73 -10.89
CA ARG A 174 5.67 -4.79 -10.06
C ARG A 174 4.43 -5.38 -10.71
N LEU A 175 3.58 -4.55 -11.33
CA LEU A 175 2.43 -5.06 -12.07
C LEU A 175 2.88 -5.89 -13.27
N THR A 176 3.85 -5.41 -14.04
CA THR A 176 4.38 -6.13 -15.21
C THR A 176 4.90 -7.50 -14.78
N GLU A 177 5.67 -7.57 -13.70
CA GLU A 177 6.15 -8.85 -13.14
C GLU A 177 4.98 -9.79 -12.77
N ILE A 178 3.96 -9.29 -12.09
CA ILE A 178 2.77 -10.09 -11.72
C ILE A 178 2.03 -10.58 -12.96
N MET A 179 1.85 -9.71 -13.96
CA MET A 179 1.18 -10.05 -15.20
C MET A 179 1.97 -11.10 -15.98
N GLU A 180 3.28 -10.95 -16.13
CA GLU A 180 4.14 -11.92 -16.81
C GLU A 180 4.11 -13.31 -16.14
N GLN A 181 4.00 -13.36 -14.81
CA GLN A 181 3.97 -14.61 -14.05
C GLN A 181 2.59 -15.29 -14.04
N HIS A 182 1.52 -14.50 -14.05
CA HIS A 182 0.18 -15.01 -13.71
C HIS A 182 -0.89 -14.81 -14.79
N PHE A 183 -0.60 -14.10 -15.89
CA PHE A 183 -1.52 -13.84 -16.99
C PHE A 183 -1.07 -14.50 -18.31
N ASN A 184 -2.01 -15.14 -18.99
CA ASN A 184 -1.82 -15.80 -20.27
C ASN A 184 -1.99 -14.81 -21.44
N PHE A 185 -0.94 -14.03 -21.69
CA PHE A 185 -0.89 -13.08 -22.81
C PHE A 185 -1.09 -13.74 -24.17
N GLN A 186 -0.60 -14.98 -24.35
CA GLN A 186 -0.74 -15.69 -25.62
C GLN A 186 -2.22 -15.95 -25.95
N ALA A 187 -2.97 -16.51 -24.99
CA ALA A 187 -4.40 -16.74 -25.17
C ALA A 187 -5.18 -15.44 -25.39
N ALA A 188 -4.80 -14.38 -24.67
CA ALA A 188 -5.43 -13.07 -24.83
C ALA A 188 -5.18 -12.47 -26.23
N TYR A 189 -3.94 -12.47 -26.71
CA TYR A 189 -3.61 -11.94 -28.04
C TYR A 189 -4.23 -12.76 -29.17
N GLN A 190 -4.28 -14.08 -29.05
CA GLN A 190 -4.93 -14.94 -30.04
C GLN A 190 -6.41 -14.61 -30.17
N GLY A 191 -7.15 -14.55 -29.06
CA GLY A 191 -8.59 -14.29 -29.16
C GLY A 191 -8.96 -12.82 -29.42
N LEU A 192 -8.02 -11.88 -29.28
CA LEU A 192 -8.16 -10.50 -29.76
C LEU A 192 -7.73 -10.32 -31.24
N GLY A 193 -7.16 -11.33 -31.89
CA GLY A 193 -6.64 -11.22 -33.24
C GLY A 193 -5.37 -10.35 -33.34
N LEU A 194 -4.63 -10.22 -32.24
CA LEU A 194 -3.39 -9.44 -32.13
C LEU A 194 -2.13 -10.33 -32.19
N ALA A 195 -2.29 -11.65 -32.23
CA ALA A 195 -1.19 -12.58 -32.42
C ALA A 195 -0.57 -12.36 -33.82
N LYS A 196 0.75 -12.17 -33.87
CA LYS A 196 1.53 -12.21 -35.11
C LYS A 196 1.67 -13.64 -35.63
#